data_AF-A0A8C6CJA0-F1
#
_entry.id   AF-A0A8C6CJA0-F1
#
_cell.length_a   1.000
_cell.length_b   1.000
_cell.length_c   1.000
_cell.angle_alpha   90.00
_cell.angle_beta   90.00
_cell.angle_gamma   90.00
#
_symmetry.space_group_name_H-M   'P 1'
#
loop_
_entity.id
_entity.type
_entity.pdbx_description
1 polymer ?
#
loop_
_entity_poly.entity_id
_entity_poly.type
_entity_poly.pdbx_seq_one_letter_code
_entity_poly.pdbx_strand_id
1 'polypeptide(L)'
;MEELEELADSGQSLPPVYIYSPEYVSMCDSLAKVPKRASMVHSLIEAYALHKQMRIVKPKVASMEEMATFHTDAYLQHLQKVSQDGDDDHPDSIEYGLGYDCPATEGIFDYAAAVGGATITAAQCLIDGMCKVAINWSGGWHHAKNVLKEVYIAFNPKAVVLQLGADTIAGDPMCSFNMTPVGIGKCLKYILQWELATLILGGGGYNLANTARCWTYLTGVILGKTLSSEIPDHEFFTAYGPDYVLEITPSCRPDRNEPHRVQQILNYIKGEHHPSNPALLIPTSLWPISGGFPKYHLSFGLDFTLTRKGNLFLA
;
A
#
# COMPACT_ATOMS: atom_id res chain seq x y z
N MET A 1 -29.37 -45.71 -5.67
CA MET A 1 -29.44 -44.36 -6.24
C MET A 1 -29.72 -43.47 -5.04
N GLU A 2 -28.66 -43.15 -4.30
CA GLU A 2 -28.74 -42.30 -3.10
C GLU A 2 -28.51 -40.86 -3.59
N GLU A 3 -29.57 -40.06 -3.50
CA GLU A 3 -29.47 -38.61 -3.66
C GLU A 3 -28.73 -38.05 -2.45
N LEU A 4 -27.52 -37.56 -2.69
CA LEU A 4 -26.81 -36.68 -1.77
C LEU A 4 -27.53 -35.32 -1.81
N GLU A 5 -28.23 -34.99 -0.73
CA GLU A 5 -28.73 -33.64 -0.48
C GLU A 5 -27.53 -32.67 -0.45
N GLU A 6 -27.37 -31.87 -1.51
CA GLU A 6 -26.52 -30.69 -1.49
C GLU A 6 -27.06 -29.73 -0.43
N LEU A 7 -26.33 -29.60 0.67
CA LEU A 7 -26.51 -28.53 1.64
C LEU A 7 -26.30 -27.21 0.91
N ALA A 8 -27.40 -26.48 0.69
CA ALA A 8 -27.38 -25.11 0.22
C ALA A 8 -26.57 -24.25 1.21
N ASP A 9 -25.33 -23.93 0.84
CA ASP A 9 -24.52 -22.92 1.51
C ASP A 9 -25.29 -21.60 1.47
N SER A 10 -25.84 -21.19 2.61
CA SER A 10 -26.47 -19.89 2.77
C SER A 10 -25.39 -18.84 2.60
N GLY A 11 -25.18 -18.39 1.35
CA GLY A 11 -24.06 -17.55 0.88
C GLY A 11 -23.91 -16.19 1.56
N GLN A 12 -23.57 -16.20 2.85
CA GLN A 12 -23.06 -15.03 3.55
C GLN A 12 -21.59 -14.88 3.22
N SER A 13 -21.27 -13.85 2.43
CA SER A 13 -19.89 -13.44 2.18
C SER A 13 -19.15 -13.31 3.52
N LEU A 14 -18.01 -13.99 3.65
CA LEU A 14 -17.18 -13.94 4.85
C LEU A 14 -16.81 -12.47 5.15
N PRO A 15 -16.91 -12.03 6.43
CA PRO A 15 -16.55 -10.67 6.78
C PRO A 15 -15.08 -10.39 6.45
N PRO A 16 -14.73 -9.18 5.99
CA PRO A 16 -13.33 -8.81 5.80
C PRO A 16 -12.55 -8.95 7.11
N VAL A 17 -11.29 -9.36 7.02
CA VAL A 17 -10.36 -9.29 8.15
C VAL A 17 -9.79 -7.89 8.24
N TYR A 18 -9.74 -7.34 9.45
CA TYR A 18 -9.08 -6.07 9.76
C TYR A 18 -7.97 -6.33 10.78
N ILE A 19 -6.72 -6.12 10.35
CA ILE A 19 -5.56 -6.31 11.23
C ILE A 19 -5.45 -5.14 12.19
N TYR A 20 -5.62 -5.43 13.47
CA TYR A 20 -5.60 -4.41 14.50
C TYR A 20 -5.33 -5.01 15.89
N SER A 21 -4.52 -4.30 16.66
CA SER A 21 -4.57 -4.32 18.12
C SER A 21 -4.13 -2.95 18.65
N PRO A 22 -4.48 -2.58 19.89
CA PRO A 22 -4.01 -1.34 20.49
C PRO A 22 -2.48 -1.25 20.51
N GLU A 23 -1.79 -2.37 20.77
CA GLU A 23 -0.33 -2.42 20.78
C GLU A 23 0.26 -2.19 19.37
N TYR A 24 -0.38 -2.75 18.35
CA TYR A 24 0.06 -2.55 16.97
C TYR A 24 -0.09 -1.09 16.55
N VAL A 25 -1.22 -0.45 16.88
CA VAL A 25 -1.44 0.96 16.58
C VAL A 25 -0.44 1.85 17.32
N SER A 26 -0.22 1.60 18.61
CA SER A 26 0.79 2.32 19.40
C SER A 26 2.19 2.19 18.80
N MET A 27 2.54 1.00 18.29
CA MET A 27 3.80 0.78 17.59
C MET A 27 3.86 1.54 16.26
N CYS A 28 2.77 1.57 15.48
CA CYS A 28 2.76 2.31 14.22
C CYS A 28 2.86 3.83 14.41
N ASP A 29 2.36 4.35 15.52
CA ASP A 29 2.38 5.78 15.83
C ASP A 29 3.71 6.27 16.43
N SER A 30 4.64 5.36 16.75
CA SER A 30 5.98 5.72 17.22
C SER A 30 6.83 6.34 16.11
N LEU A 31 6.44 6.18 14.84
CA LEU A 31 7.19 6.70 13.71
C LEU A 31 7.09 8.23 13.60
N ALA A 32 8.23 8.90 13.77
CA ALA A 32 8.31 10.36 13.85
C ALA A 32 7.77 11.11 12.61
N LYS A 33 7.83 10.51 11.42
CA LYS A 33 7.45 11.19 10.14
C LYS A 33 5.94 11.26 9.91
N VAL A 34 5.16 10.33 10.46
CA VAL A 34 3.68 10.29 10.35
C VAL A 34 3.07 10.00 11.72
N PRO A 35 3.22 10.93 12.68
CA PRO A 35 2.83 10.68 14.06
C PRO A 35 1.32 10.51 14.17
N LYS A 36 0.88 9.54 14.97
CA LYS A 36 -0.54 9.31 15.32
C LYS A 36 -1.49 9.01 14.16
N ARG A 37 -0.96 8.74 12.95
CA ARG A 37 -1.80 8.46 11.78
C ARG A 37 -2.57 7.15 11.94
N ALA A 38 -1.97 6.12 12.53
CA ALA A 38 -2.61 4.83 12.71
C ALA A 38 -3.76 4.94 13.73
N SER A 39 -3.55 5.64 14.85
CA SER A 39 -4.64 5.94 15.81
C SER A 39 -5.76 6.74 15.18
N MET A 40 -5.45 7.79 14.40
CA MET A 40 -6.47 8.62 13.77
C MET A 40 -7.33 7.82 12.77
N VAL A 41 -6.72 6.98 11.96
CA VAL A 41 -7.42 6.08 11.02
C VAL A 41 -8.30 5.10 11.79
N HIS A 42 -7.74 4.41 12.78
CA HIS A 42 -8.50 3.43 13.56
C HIS A 42 -9.66 4.07 14.30
N SER A 43 -9.42 5.19 14.98
CA SER A 43 -10.43 5.93 15.74
C SER A 43 -11.59 6.39 14.85
N LEU A 44 -11.32 6.84 13.62
CA LEU A 44 -12.38 7.22 12.68
C LEU A 44 -13.17 5.99 12.18
N ILE A 45 -12.50 4.88 11.85
CA ILE A 45 -13.15 3.60 11.49
C ILE A 45 -14.03 3.10 12.66
N GLU A 46 -13.56 3.26 13.90
CA GLU A 46 -14.29 2.93 15.11
C GLU A 46 -15.51 3.81 15.30
N ALA A 47 -15.37 5.13 15.10
CA ALA A 47 -16.44 6.12 15.21
C ALA A 47 -17.62 5.84 14.25
N TYR A 48 -17.32 5.36 13.03
CA TYR A 48 -18.32 4.88 12.08
C TYR A 48 -18.82 3.44 12.34
N ALA A 49 -18.37 2.80 13.42
CA ALA A 49 -18.70 1.43 13.81
C ALA A 49 -18.39 0.36 12.73
N LEU A 50 -17.44 0.63 11.83
CA LEU A 50 -17.09 -0.30 10.75
C LEU A 50 -16.36 -1.54 11.25
N HIS A 51 -15.54 -1.38 12.30
CA HIS A 51 -14.82 -2.49 12.94
C HIS A 51 -15.76 -3.61 13.41
N LYS A 52 -17.00 -3.30 13.79
CA LYS A 52 -18.00 -4.29 14.24
C LYS A 52 -18.50 -5.21 13.13
N GLN A 53 -18.25 -4.85 11.87
CA GLN A 53 -18.64 -5.60 10.67
C GLN A 53 -17.45 -6.33 10.04
N MET A 54 -16.28 -6.25 10.67
CA MET A 54 -15.05 -6.91 10.24
C MET A 54 -14.60 -7.89 11.31
N ARG A 55 -13.85 -8.91 10.89
CA ARG A 55 -13.15 -9.78 11.83
C ARG A 55 -11.83 -9.12 12.23
N ILE A 56 -11.76 -8.63 13.47
CA ILE A 56 -10.53 -8.08 14.02
C ILE A 56 -9.55 -9.22 14.29
N VAL A 57 -8.34 -9.14 13.74
CA VAL A 57 -7.26 -10.11 13.98
C VAL A 57 -6.04 -9.35 14.51
N LYS A 58 -5.56 -9.78 15.67
CA LYS A 58 -4.34 -9.24 16.26
C LYS A 58 -3.13 -9.68 15.42
N PRO A 59 -2.26 -8.75 14.98
CA PRO A 59 -1.07 -9.11 14.23
C PRO A 59 -0.04 -9.82 15.11
N LYS A 60 0.72 -10.72 14.47
CA LYS A 60 1.99 -11.19 15.01
C LYS A 60 3.09 -10.19 14.64
N VAL A 61 4.15 -10.14 15.44
CA VAL A 61 5.40 -9.44 15.06
C VAL A 61 6.21 -10.39 14.20
N ALA A 62 6.74 -9.93 13.06
CA ALA A 62 7.57 -10.75 12.20
C ALA A 62 8.89 -11.10 12.90
N SER A 63 9.26 -12.36 12.84
CA SER A 63 10.59 -12.81 13.23
C SER A 63 11.65 -12.32 12.25
N MET A 64 12.92 -12.34 12.69
CA MET A 64 14.06 -12.07 11.82
C MET A 64 14.07 -12.99 10.59
N GLU A 65 13.73 -14.27 10.79
CA GLU A 65 13.64 -15.27 9.72
C GLU A 65 12.57 -14.90 8.67
N GLU A 66 11.38 -14.50 9.12
CA GLU A 66 10.31 -14.05 8.23
C GLU A 66 10.68 -12.77 7.47
N MET A 67 11.40 -11.83 8.09
CA MET A 67 11.88 -10.64 7.38
C MET A 67 13.01 -10.97 6.39
N ALA A 68 13.85 -11.95 6.73
CA ALA A 68 14.97 -12.41 5.89
C ALA A 68 14.53 -13.21 4.66
N THR A 69 13.23 -13.53 4.51
CA THR A 69 12.73 -14.12 3.26
C THR A 69 12.89 -13.18 2.07
N PHE A 70 13.01 -11.87 2.32
CA PHE A 70 13.22 -10.85 1.30
C PHE A 70 14.46 -9.99 1.56
N HIS A 71 14.64 -9.53 2.79
CA HIS A 71 15.76 -8.68 3.15
C HIS A 71 17.03 -9.48 3.40
N THR A 72 18.20 -8.87 3.19
CA THR A 72 19.48 -9.52 3.53
C THR A 72 19.71 -9.50 5.04
N ASP A 73 20.34 -10.55 5.56
CA ASP A 73 20.71 -10.62 6.98
C ASP A 73 21.52 -9.39 7.44
N ALA A 74 22.45 -8.93 6.60
CA ALA A 74 23.28 -7.75 6.87
C ALA A 74 22.44 -6.47 7.03
N TYR A 75 21.44 -6.27 6.17
CA TYR A 75 20.52 -5.13 6.28
C TYR A 75 19.68 -5.20 7.55
N LEU A 76 19.13 -6.38 7.87
CA LEU A 76 18.28 -6.53 9.05
C LEU A 76 19.06 -6.39 10.37
N GLN A 77 20.29 -6.91 10.41
CA GLN A 77 21.19 -6.71 11.55
C GLN A 77 21.54 -5.24 11.72
N HIS A 78 21.81 -4.52 10.63
CA HIS A 78 22.05 -3.08 10.66
C HIS A 78 20.84 -2.32 11.19
N LEU A 79 19.64 -2.64 10.67
CA LEU A 79 18.39 -2.00 11.09
C LEU A 79 18.09 -2.26 12.57
N GLN A 80 18.34 -3.48 13.06
CA GLN A 80 18.19 -3.84 14.47
C GLN A 80 19.16 -3.06 15.36
N LYS A 81 20.42 -2.91 14.93
CA LYS A 81 21.43 -2.12 15.66
C LYS A 81 21.03 -0.65 15.76
N VAL A 82 20.69 -0.03 14.64
CA VAL A 82 20.21 1.37 14.61
C VAL A 82 18.97 1.55 15.49
N SER A 83 18.07 0.56 15.50
CA SER A 83 16.86 0.59 16.33
C SER A 83 17.13 0.56 17.84
N GLN A 84 18.27 0.00 18.28
CA GLN A 84 18.63 -0.14 19.70
C GLN A 84 19.52 1.00 20.18
N ASP A 85 20.53 1.34 19.37
CA ASP A 85 21.61 2.24 19.77
C ASP A 85 21.41 3.67 19.24
N GLY A 86 20.45 3.88 18.34
CA GLY A 86 20.33 5.09 17.54
C GLY A 86 21.30 5.11 16.36
N ASP A 87 21.23 6.16 15.53
CA ASP A 87 22.19 6.34 14.43
C ASP A 87 23.42 7.11 14.94
N ASP A 88 24.56 6.44 15.01
CA ASP A 88 25.87 7.06 15.31
C ASP A 88 26.56 7.52 14.01
N ASP A 89 25.78 8.10 13.09
CA ASP A 89 26.19 8.43 11.71
C ASP A 89 26.91 7.25 11.01
N HIS A 90 26.39 6.03 11.17
CA HIS A 90 27.06 4.85 10.62
C HIS A 90 27.09 4.94 9.09
N PRO A 91 28.25 4.76 8.43
CA PRO A 91 28.37 4.96 6.98
C PRO A 91 27.40 4.07 6.18
N ASP A 92 27.12 2.86 6.69
CA ASP A 92 26.18 1.93 6.07
C ASP A 92 24.72 2.40 6.16
N SER A 93 24.35 3.28 7.10
CA SER A 93 22.99 3.84 7.21
C SER A 93 22.59 4.53 5.90
N ILE A 94 23.50 5.33 5.31
CA ILE A 94 23.28 6.00 4.02
C ILE A 94 23.19 4.98 2.89
N GLU A 95 24.06 3.96 2.88
CA GLU A 95 24.06 2.92 1.85
C GLU A 95 22.77 2.09 1.84
N TYR A 96 22.26 1.79 3.03
CA TYR A 96 20.98 1.10 3.22
C TYR A 96 19.76 2.02 3.08
N GLY A 97 19.95 3.30 2.77
CA GLY A 97 18.87 4.24 2.47
C GLY A 97 18.19 4.84 3.70
N LEU A 98 18.80 4.72 4.88
CA LEU A 98 18.42 5.46 6.06
C LEU A 98 18.95 6.89 5.96
N GLY A 99 18.13 7.87 6.31
CA GLY A 99 18.44 9.29 6.15
C GLY A 99 17.19 10.15 6.24
N TYR A 100 17.13 11.23 5.47
CA TYR A 100 16.01 12.19 5.56
C TYR A 100 14.64 11.53 5.33
N ASP A 101 14.55 10.64 4.33
CA ASP A 101 13.27 10.05 3.98
C ASP A 101 12.86 8.85 4.82
N CYS A 102 13.83 8.12 5.35
CA CYS A 102 13.68 7.01 6.28
C CYS A 102 14.58 7.27 7.49
N PRO A 103 14.12 8.04 8.49
CA PRO A 103 14.96 8.48 9.60
C PRO A 103 15.45 7.28 10.40
N ALA A 104 16.76 7.21 10.60
CA ALA A 104 17.40 6.25 11.48
C ALA A 104 17.09 6.65 12.93
N THR A 105 16.08 6.01 13.52
CA THR A 105 15.61 6.34 14.86
C THR A 105 15.45 5.08 15.71
N GLU A 106 15.35 5.26 17.01
CA GLU A 106 15.12 4.17 17.95
C GLU A 106 13.76 3.50 17.65
N GLY A 107 13.70 2.17 17.72
CA GLY A 107 12.48 1.40 17.46
C GLY A 107 12.11 1.18 15.99
N ILE A 108 12.93 1.61 15.00
CA ILE A 108 12.62 1.39 13.57
C ILE A 108 12.52 -0.09 13.18
N PHE A 109 13.30 -0.95 13.82
CA PHE A 109 13.24 -2.39 13.55
C PHE A 109 11.96 -2.99 14.11
N ASP A 110 11.59 -2.63 15.33
CA ASP A 110 10.36 -3.11 15.97
C ASP A 110 9.12 -2.64 15.19
N TYR A 111 9.15 -1.40 14.70
CA TYR A 111 8.15 -0.88 13.77
C TYR A 111 8.08 -1.71 12.48
N ALA A 112 9.22 -1.95 11.83
CA ALA A 112 9.28 -2.71 10.58
C ALA A 112 8.78 -4.16 10.78
N ALA A 113 9.20 -4.81 11.87
CA ALA A 113 8.79 -6.15 12.25
C ALA A 113 7.28 -6.22 12.56
N ALA A 114 6.72 -5.21 13.24
CA ALA A 114 5.29 -5.14 13.51
C ALA A 114 4.47 -4.98 12.22
N VAL A 115 4.90 -4.09 11.31
CA VAL A 115 4.19 -3.87 10.03
C VAL A 115 4.33 -5.05 9.08
N GLY A 116 5.52 -5.64 9.00
CA GLY A 116 5.78 -6.87 8.23
C GLY A 116 4.93 -8.02 8.76
N GLY A 117 4.94 -8.25 10.07
CA GLY A 117 4.19 -9.31 10.73
C GLY A 117 2.67 -9.13 10.61
N ALA A 118 2.17 -7.89 10.65
CA ALA A 118 0.76 -7.58 10.39
C ALA A 118 0.34 -7.94 8.96
N THR A 119 1.19 -7.65 7.98
CA THR A 119 0.95 -7.97 6.57
C THR A 119 1.01 -9.48 6.32
N ILE A 120 1.98 -10.18 6.91
CA ILE A 120 2.06 -11.65 6.89
C ILE A 120 0.83 -12.27 7.55
N THR A 121 0.39 -11.73 8.68
CA THR A 121 -0.84 -12.18 9.37
C THR A 121 -2.06 -12.03 8.46
N ALA A 122 -2.21 -10.90 7.76
CA ALA A 122 -3.29 -10.68 6.80
C ALA A 122 -3.23 -11.68 5.62
N ALA A 123 -2.04 -11.92 5.07
CA ALA A 123 -1.83 -12.89 4.01
C ALA A 123 -2.19 -14.31 4.47
N GLN A 124 -1.78 -14.70 5.68
CA GLN A 124 -2.13 -15.99 6.27
C GLN A 124 -3.66 -16.14 6.42
N CYS A 125 -4.37 -15.08 6.82
CA CYS A 125 -5.83 -15.10 6.90
C CYS A 125 -6.51 -15.38 5.55
N LEU A 126 -5.92 -14.88 4.45
CA LEU A 126 -6.38 -15.16 3.09
C LEU A 126 -6.06 -16.60 2.66
N ILE A 127 -4.85 -17.08 2.96
CA ILE A 127 -4.40 -18.46 2.66
C ILE A 127 -5.26 -19.49 3.39
N ASP A 128 -5.58 -19.23 4.67
CA ASP A 128 -6.41 -20.10 5.51
C ASP A 128 -7.91 -20.05 5.13
N GLY A 129 -8.27 -19.23 4.13
CA GLY A 129 -9.66 -19.08 3.68
C GLY A 129 -10.57 -18.38 4.71
N MET A 130 -10.01 -17.70 5.72
CA MET A 130 -10.81 -17.02 6.74
C MET A 130 -11.62 -15.85 6.17
N CYS A 131 -11.13 -15.23 5.09
CA CYS A 131 -11.75 -14.09 4.42
C CYS A 131 -11.34 -14.05 2.94
N LYS A 132 -12.13 -13.35 2.12
CA LYS A 132 -11.70 -12.95 0.76
C LYS A 132 -10.95 -11.62 0.74
N VAL A 133 -11.13 -10.77 1.76
CA VAL A 133 -10.46 -9.47 1.87
C VAL A 133 -9.83 -9.34 3.25
N ALA A 134 -8.55 -8.98 3.30
CA ALA A 134 -7.84 -8.67 4.53
C ALA A 134 -7.21 -7.28 4.45
N ILE A 135 -7.33 -6.47 5.50
CA ILE A 135 -6.94 -5.05 5.51
C ILE A 135 -5.83 -4.82 6.54
N ASN A 136 -4.73 -4.23 6.09
CA ASN A 136 -3.69 -3.65 6.95
C ASN A 136 -3.34 -2.22 6.49
N TRP A 137 -4.05 -1.22 7.02
CA TRP A 137 -3.83 0.19 6.66
C TRP A 137 -2.46 0.74 7.06
N SER A 138 -1.80 0.15 8.06
CA SER A 138 -0.46 0.56 8.48
C SER A 138 0.67 -0.06 7.65
N GLY A 139 0.34 -0.97 6.72
CA GLY A 139 1.27 -1.55 5.74
C GLY A 139 1.37 -0.75 4.43
N GLY A 140 1.99 -1.34 3.41
CA GLY A 140 2.08 -0.75 2.06
C GLY A 140 3.30 0.16 1.82
N TRP A 141 4.38 -0.05 2.57
CA TRP A 141 5.66 0.68 2.45
C TRP A 141 6.49 0.19 1.25
N HIS A 142 6.02 0.51 0.06
CA HIS A 142 6.53 0.00 -1.22
C HIS A 142 7.82 0.64 -1.74
N HIS A 143 8.44 1.56 -0.99
CA HIS A 143 9.75 2.13 -1.36
C HIS A 143 10.91 1.19 -1.02
N ALA A 144 10.65 0.08 -0.32
CA ALA A 144 11.54 -1.08 -0.31
C ALA A 144 11.66 -1.61 -1.75
N LYS A 145 12.88 -1.69 -2.28
CA LYS A 145 13.14 -1.78 -3.73
C LYS A 145 12.38 -2.90 -4.47
N ASN A 146 12.08 -2.54 -5.73
CA ASN A 146 11.57 -3.30 -6.89
C ASN A 146 10.05 -3.32 -7.12
N VAL A 147 9.70 -3.18 -8.40
CA VAL A 147 8.41 -2.75 -8.95
C VAL A 147 7.87 -3.81 -9.91
N LEU A 148 6.55 -3.98 -9.88
CA LEU A 148 5.78 -4.96 -10.66
C LEU A 148 5.30 -4.44 -12.03
N LYS A 149 4.95 -5.39 -12.92
CA LYS A 149 4.35 -5.09 -14.23
C LYS A 149 3.25 -6.11 -14.63
N GLU A 150 2.11 -5.54 -15.05
CA GLU A 150 1.03 -6.00 -15.96
C GLU A 150 0.40 -7.40 -15.80
N VAL A 151 -0.68 -7.47 -15.01
CA VAL A 151 -1.26 -8.73 -14.54
C VAL A 151 -2.78 -8.63 -14.40
N TYR A 152 -3.53 -8.95 -15.45
CA TYR A 152 -4.88 -9.51 -15.23
C TYR A 152 -5.26 -10.42 -16.40
N ILE A 153 -5.32 -9.90 -17.63
CA ILE A 153 -5.65 -10.71 -18.81
C ILE A 153 -4.48 -11.63 -19.20
N ALA A 154 -3.24 -11.13 -19.13
CA ALA A 154 -2.05 -11.91 -19.46
C ALA A 154 -1.62 -12.91 -18.36
N PHE A 155 -2.04 -12.69 -17.12
CA PHE A 155 -1.44 -13.36 -15.95
C PHE A 155 -2.42 -14.19 -15.12
N ASN A 156 -3.75 -13.98 -15.27
CA ASN A 156 -4.78 -14.76 -14.58
C ASN A 156 -4.50 -14.94 -13.06
N PRO A 157 -4.41 -13.84 -12.29
CA PRO A 157 -3.98 -13.88 -10.90
C PRO A 157 -4.91 -14.73 -10.03
N LYS A 158 -4.35 -15.36 -9.00
CA LYS A 158 -5.09 -16.13 -7.98
C LYS A 158 -5.34 -15.36 -6.68
N ALA A 159 -4.60 -14.26 -6.49
CA ALA A 159 -4.74 -13.33 -5.39
C ALA A 159 -4.29 -11.94 -5.85
N VAL A 160 -4.67 -10.91 -5.10
CA VAL A 160 -4.32 -9.51 -5.35
C VAL A 160 -3.76 -8.90 -4.08
N VAL A 161 -2.67 -8.14 -4.19
CA VAL A 161 -2.22 -7.20 -3.17
C VAL A 161 -2.46 -5.80 -3.74
N LEU A 162 -3.26 -5.00 -3.04
CA LEU A 162 -3.67 -3.67 -3.49
C LEU A 162 -3.23 -2.63 -2.46
N GLN A 163 -2.20 -1.86 -2.83
CA GLN A 163 -1.71 -0.72 -2.07
C GLN A 163 -2.54 0.53 -2.43
N LEU A 164 -3.01 1.25 -1.42
CA LEU A 164 -3.92 2.40 -1.56
C LEU A 164 -3.36 3.62 -0.83
N GLY A 165 -2.15 4.02 -1.20
CA GLY A 165 -1.53 5.27 -0.73
C GLY A 165 -2.45 6.47 -0.91
N ALA A 166 -2.62 7.23 0.16
CA ALA A 166 -3.49 8.42 0.23
C ALA A 166 -2.75 9.73 -0.13
N ASP A 167 -1.47 9.67 -0.52
CA ASP A 167 -0.70 10.82 -1.01
C ASP A 167 -1.15 11.31 -2.41
N THR A 168 -2.04 10.56 -3.05
CA THR A 168 -2.75 10.95 -4.28
C THR A 168 -3.92 11.91 -4.04
N ILE A 169 -4.36 12.04 -2.79
CA ILE A 169 -5.57 12.77 -2.42
C ILE A 169 -5.35 14.29 -2.48
N ALA A 170 -6.37 15.02 -2.93
CA ALA A 170 -6.34 16.47 -2.95
C ALA A 170 -6.04 17.05 -1.54
N GLY A 171 -5.15 18.05 -1.51
CA GLY A 171 -4.70 18.65 -0.25
C GLY A 171 -3.57 17.89 0.47
N ASP A 172 -3.04 16.82 -0.11
CA ASP A 172 -1.81 16.20 0.39
C ASP A 172 -0.57 17.14 0.18
N PRO A 173 0.36 17.23 1.15
CA PRO A 173 1.59 18.00 1.05
C PRO A 173 2.48 17.67 -0.16
N MET A 174 2.43 16.44 -0.69
CA MET A 174 3.15 16.07 -1.92
C MET A 174 2.66 16.85 -3.15
N CYS A 175 1.50 17.50 -3.06
CA CYS A 175 0.97 18.48 -4.00
C CYS A 175 0.93 18.04 -5.48
N SER A 176 0.85 16.73 -5.73
CA SER A 176 1.00 16.18 -7.08
C SER A 176 -0.36 15.90 -7.73
N PHE A 177 -1.20 15.09 -7.11
CA PHE A 177 -2.51 14.71 -7.67
C PHE A 177 -3.67 15.52 -7.07
N ASN A 178 -4.86 15.32 -7.63
CA ASN A 178 -6.09 16.02 -7.25
C ASN A 178 -7.27 15.04 -7.06
N MET A 179 -6.98 13.83 -6.56
CA MET A 179 -7.96 12.75 -6.42
C MET A 179 -8.85 12.95 -5.18
N THR A 180 -10.00 12.28 -5.17
CA THR A 180 -10.86 12.13 -3.99
C THR A 180 -10.96 10.66 -3.59
N PRO A 181 -11.34 10.34 -2.34
CA PRO A 181 -11.56 8.95 -1.93
C PRO A 181 -12.55 8.21 -2.82
N VAL A 182 -13.54 8.92 -3.38
CA VAL A 182 -14.52 8.35 -4.33
C VAL A 182 -13.83 7.85 -5.60
N GLY A 183 -12.85 8.58 -6.14
CA GLY A 183 -12.07 8.15 -7.30
C GLY A 183 -11.30 6.86 -7.04
N ILE A 184 -10.58 6.79 -5.91
CA ILE A 184 -9.85 5.59 -5.47
C ILE A 184 -10.81 4.43 -5.19
N GLY A 185 -11.97 4.72 -4.58
CA GLY A 185 -13.02 3.74 -4.32
C GLY A 185 -13.60 3.09 -5.57
N LYS A 186 -13.59 3.77 -6.72
CA LYS A 186 -13.96 3.15 -8.01
C LYS A 186 -12.93 2.10 -8.44
N CYS A 187 -11.63 2.40 -8.32
CA CYS A 187 -10.56 1.44 -8.60
C CYS A 187 -10.67 0.22 -7.67
N LEU A 188 -10.88 0.46 -6.38
CA LEU A 188 -11.08 -0.60 -5.40
C LEU A 188 -12.29 -1.49 -5.73
N LYS A 189 -13.45 -0.90 -6.04
CA LYS A 189 -14.64 -1.68 -6.45
C LYS A 189 -14.38 -2.53 -7.69
N TYR A 190 -13.66 -1.99 -8.67
CA TYR A 190 -13.31 -2.72 -9.89
C TYR A 190 -12.45 -3.96 -9.59
N ILE A 191 -11.47 -3.86 -8.68
CA ILE A 191 -10.65 -5.00 -8.25
C ILE A 191 -11.48 -6.02 -7.45
N LEU A 192 -12.32 -5.56 -6.51
CA LEU A 192 -13.12 -6.45 -5.67
C LEU A 192 -14.16 -7.26 -6.46
N GLN A 193 -14.60 -6.77 -7.62
CA GLN A 193 -15.48 -7.50 -8.55
C GLN A 193 -14.83 -8.78 -9.13
N TRP A 194 -13.50 -8.91 -9.06
CA TRP A 194 -12.82 -10.13 -9.50
C TRP A 194 -12.98 -11.29 -8.50
N GLU A 195 -13.49 -11.00 -7.29
CA GLU A 195 -13.74 -11.97 -6.22
C GLU A 195 -12.54 -12.84 -5.82
N LEU A 196 -11.32 -12.33 -6.07
CA LEU A 196 -10.06 -12.95 -5.68
C LEU A 196 -9.71 -12.61 -4.22
N ALA A 197 -8.91 -13.48 -3.59
CA ALA A 197 -8.27 -13.18 -2.31
C ALA A 197 -7.49 -11.86 -2.43
N THR A 198 -7.89 -10.84 -1.68
CA THR A 198 -7.38 -9.47 -1.82
C THR A 198 -6.83 -8.94 -0.51
N LEU A 199 -5.53 -8.66 -0.49
CA LEU A 199 -4.84 -7.99 0.62
C LEU A 199 -4.82 -6.48 0.36
N ILE A 200 -5.45 -5.70 1.22
CA ILE A 200 -5.53 -4.24 1.14
C ILE A 200 -4.47 -3.63 2.07
N LEU A 201 -3.64 -2.76 1.52
CA LEU A 201 -2.60 -2.05 2.25
C LEU A 201 -2.78 -0.53 2.14
N GLY A 202 -2.27 0.21 3.12
CA GLY A 202 -2.21 1.67 3.08
C GLY A 202 -1.05 2.17 2.22
N GLY A 203 -0.12 2.91 2.84
CA GLY A 203 1.05 3.49 2.19
C GLY A 203 1.31 4.95 2.56
N GLY A 204 1.72 5.74 1.58
CA GLY A 204 1.87 7.20 1.69
C GLY A 204 0.55 7.91 2.01
N GLY A 205 0.62 9.16 2.45
CA GLY A 205 -0.52 9.94 2.92
C GLY A 205 -0.11 10.82 4.09
N TYR A 206 0.15 12.09 3.78
CA TYR A 206 0.86 13.03 4.63
C TYR A 206 -0.03 14.18 5.12
N ASN A 207 -1.21 14.34 4.53
CA ASN A 207 -2.35 14.97 5.22
C ASN A 207 -3.06 13.90 6.06
N LEU A 208 -2.87 13.94 7.39
CA LEU A 208 -3.31 12.87 8.29
C LEU A 208 -4.84 12.74 8.32
N ALA A 209 -5.57 13.86 8.45
CA ALA A 209 -7.03 13.85 8.47
C ALA A 209 -7.61 13.35 7.13
N ASN A 210 -7.04 13.77 6.01
CA ASN A 210 -7.47 13.30 4.69
C ASN A 210 -7.14 11.82 4.44
N THR A 211 -6.03 11.34 5.00
CA THR A 211 -5.68 9.91 4.98
C THR A 211 -6.70 9.09 5.78
N ALA A 212 -7.05 9.54 6.98
CA ALA A 212 -8.10 8.92 7.80
C ALA A 212 -9.46 8.92 7.10
N ARG A 213 -9.88 10.05 6.50
CA ARG A 213 -11.08 10.13 5.66
C ARG A 213 -11.04 9.11 4.53
N CYS A 214 -9.93 9.06 3.78
CA CYS A 214 -9.77 8.18 2.63
C CYS A 214 -9.89 6.71 3.03
N TRP A 215 -9.08 6.23 3.98
CA TRP A 215 -9.08 4.82 4.37
C TRP A 215 -10.35 4.40 5.10
N THR A 216 -11.00 5.30 5.85
CA THR A 216 -12.33 5.04 6.43
C THR A 216 -13.39 4.88 5.33
N TYR A 217 -13.41 5.80 4.35
CA TYR A 217 -14.31 5.69 3.20
C TYR A 217 -14.09 4.39 2.42
N LEU A 218 -12.83 4.02 2.15
CA LEU A 218 -12.50 2.79 1.44
C LEU A 218 -12.87 1.53 2.24
N THR A 219 -12.76 1.58 3.57
CA THR A 219 -13.29 0.52 4.45
C THR A 219 -14.81 0.39 4.31
N GLY A 220 -15.54 1.51 4.24
CA GLY A 220 -16.97 1.53 3.91
C GLY A 220 -17.26 0.90 2.54
N VAL A 221 -16.44 1.19 1.52
CA VAL A 221 -16.55 0.59 0.18
C VAL A 221 -16.37 -0.93 0.23
N ILE A 222 -15.38 -1.45 0.96
CA ILE A 222 -15.13 -2.89 1.13
C ILE A 222 -16.34 -3.57 1.79
N LEU A 223 -16.97 -2.91 2.77
CA LEU A 223 -18.16 -3.39 3.47
C LEU A 223 -19.47 -3.16 2.70
N GLY A 224 -19.42 -2.53 1.52
CA GLY A 224 -20.63 -2.18 0.76
C GLY A 224 -21.52 -1.16 1.47
N LYS A 225 -20.95 -0.29 2.31
CA LYS A 225 -21.66 0.74 3.07
C LYS A 225 -21.45 2.13 2.49
N THR A 226 -22.52 2.90 2.44
CA THR A 226 -22.46 4.35 2.31
C THR A 226 -22.37 4.94 3.71
N LEU A 227 -21.35 5.75 3.96
CA LEU A 227 -21.12 6.38 5.26
C LEU A 227 -21.82 7.74 5.32
N SER A 228 -22.12 8.22 6.53
CA SER A 228 -22.54 9.61 6.73
C SER A 228 -21.47 10.56 6.23
N SER A 229 -21.89 11.73 5.72
CA SER A 229 -20.96 12.82 5.43
C SER A 229 -20.43 13.42 6.73
N GLU A 230 -21.29 13.59 7.74
CA GLU A 230 -20.91 14.10 9.05
C GLU A 230 -19.97 13.13 9.76
N ILE A 231 -18.78 13.62 10.15
CA ILE A 231 -17.82 12.85 10.93
C ILE A 231 -18.35 12.69 12.35
N PRO A 232 -18.47 11.46 12.87
CA PRO A 232 -18.89 11.24 14.25
C PRO A 232 -17.83 11.74 15.24
N ASP A 233 -18.28 12.10 16.43
CA ASP A 233 -17.38 12.50 17.52
C ASP A 233 -16.45 11.33 17.93
N HIS A 234 -15.18 11.64 18.11
CA HIS A 234 -14.11 10.69 18.44
C HIS A 234 -12.84 11.44 18.87
N GLU A 235 -11.80 10.72 19.29
CA GLU A 235 -10.57 11.28 19.88
C GLU A 235 -9.93 12.40 19.04
N PHE A 236 -9.96 12.27 17.71
CA PHE A 236 -9.31 13.21 16.78
C PHE A 236 -10.29 14.16 16.08
N PHE A 237 -11.53 14.29 16.57
CA PHE A 237 -12.61 15.03 15.90
C PHE A 237 -12.22 16.45 15.46
N THR A 238 -11.48 17.19 16.30
CA THR A 238 -11.08 18.57 15.99
C THR A 238 -10.15 18.68 14.78
N ALA A 239 -9.44 17.61 14.40
CA ALA A 239 -8.55 17.59 13.24
C ALA A 239 -9.29 17.66 11.90
N TYR A 240 -10.61 17.44 11.90
CA TYR A 240 -11.44 17.43 10.70
C TYR A 240 -12.14 18.77 10.41
N GLY A 241 -11.90 19.78 11.25
CA GLY A 241 -12.40 21.13 11.05
C GLY A 241 -11.82 21.81 9.78
N PRO A 242 -12.45 22.89 9.30
CA PRO A 242 -13.65 23.51 9.87
C PRO A 242 -14.96 22.82 9.46
N ASP A 243 -14.93 21.92 8.48
CA ASP A 243 -16.15 21.42 7.84
C ASP A 243 -16.71 20.15 8.52
N TYR A 244 -15.87 19.36 9.19
CA TYR A 244 -16.25 18.12 9.88
C TYR A 244 -16.99 17.09 8.98
N VAL A 245 -16.70 17.11 7.68
CA VAL A 245 -17.24 16.17 6.70
C VAL A 245 -16.21 15.14 6.25
N LEU A 246 -16.67 13.96 5.82
CA LEU A 246 -15.87 12.85 5.32
C LEU A 246 -15.35 13.12 3.90
N GLU A 247 -16.10 13.86 3.10
CA GLU A 247 -15.76 14.19 1.72
C GLU A 247 -14.51 15.08 1.62
N ILE A 248 -13.79 14.92 0.52
CA ILE A 248 -12.65 15.76 0.17
C ILE A 248 -12.94 16.39 -1.18
N THR A 249 -12.90 17.72 -1.22
CA THR A 249 -13.13 18.50 -2.43
C THR A 249 -11.84 18.59 -3.25
N PRO A 250 -11.89 18.34 -4.57
CA PRO A 250 -10.76 18.62 -5.46
C PRO A 250 -10.35 20.10 -5.38
N SER A 251 -9.05 20.36 -5.46
CA SER A 251 -8.52 21.72 -5.60
C SER A 251 -8.76 22.27 -7.01
N CYS A 252 -8.63 23.57 -7.20
CA CYS A 252 -8.70 24.24 -8.52
C CYS A 252 -7.44 24.03 -9.39
N ARG A 253 -6.60 23.03 -9.11
CA ARG A 253 -5.38 22.77 -9.89
C ARG A 253 -5.76 22.25 -11.28
N PRO A 254 -5.09 22.75 -12.35
CA PRO A 254 -5.32 22.23 -13.69
C PRO A 254 -4.79 20.79 -13.80
N ASP A 255 -5.55 19.94 -14.48
CA ASP A 255 -5.06 18.64 -14.90
C ASP A 255 -4.04 18.83 -16.04
N ARG A 256 -2.85 18.27 -15.87
CA ARG A 256 -1.76 18.31 -16.86
C ARG A 256 -1.68 17.02 -17.69
N ASN A 257 -2.58 16.07 -17.45
CA ASN A 257 -2.64 14.82 -18.19
C ASN A 257 -3.43 15.04 -19.49
N GLU A 258 -2.71 15.32 -20.57
CA GLU A 258 -3.33 15.44 -21.90
C GLU A 258 -3.98 14.11 -22.33
N PRO A 259 -5.25 14.09 -22.77
CA PRO A 259 -5.97 12.86 -23.11
C PRO A 259 -5.24 11.99 -24.15
N HIS A 260 -4.61 12.61 -25.15
CA HIS A 260 -3.81 11.90 -26.15
C HIS A 260 -2.61 11.18 -25.52
N ARG A 261 -1.93 11.80 -24.55
CA ARG A 261 -0.77 11.19 -23.88
C ARG A 261 -1.20 10.01 -23.02
N VAL A 262 -2.32 10.12 -22.30
CA VAL A 262 -2.89 8.99 -21.55
C VAL A 262 -3.22 7.83 -22.48
N GLN A 263 -3.89 8.11 -23.61
CA GLN A 263 -4.22 7.06 -24.59
C GLN A 263 -2.96 6.42 -25.19
N GLN A 264 -1.90 7.19 -25.46
CA GLN A 264 -0.64 6.66 -25.96
C GLN A 264 0.02 5.70 -24.95
N ILE A 265 0.02 6.05 -23.66
CA ILE A 265 0.53 5.18 -22.59
C ILE A 265 -0.32 3.90 -22.49
N LEU A 266 -1.64 4.00 -22.58
CA LEU A 266 -2.54 2.85 -22.59
C LEU A 266 -2.27 1.92 -23.78
N ASN A 267 -2.07 2.47 -24.98
CA ASN A 267 -1.75 1.67 -26.17
C ASN A 267 -0.40 0.96 -26.03
N TYR A 268 0.60 1.64 -25.44
CA TYR A 268 1.90 1.04 -25.16
C TYR A 268 1.79 -0.15 -24.18
N ILE A 269 1.04 0.03 -23.09
CA ILE A 269 0.75 -1.04 -22.12
C ILE A 269 0.02 -2.22 -22.78
N LYS A 270 -0.93 -1.95 -23.68
CA LYS A 270 -1.65 -3.00 -24.43
C LYS A 270 -0.80 -3.71 -25.48
N GLY A 271 0.41 -3.23 -25.77
CA GLY A 271 1.23 -3.74 -26.88
C GLY A 271 0.71 -3.37 -28.28
N GLU A 272 -0.20 -2.39 -28.39
CA GLU A 272 -0.85 -1.97 -29.64
C GLU A 272 0.00 -0.96 -30.45
N HIS A 273 1.29 -1.21 -30.63
CA HIS A 273 2.15 -0.34 -31.45
C HIS A 273 2.23 -0.77 -32.91
N HIS A 274 1.84 0.15 -33.79
CA HIS A 274 2.10 0.10 -35.24
C HIS A 274 3.61 0.29 -35.51
N PRO A 275 4.27 -0.47 -36.43
CA PRO A 275 5.73 -0.50 -36.57
C PRO A 275 6.43 0.73 -37.18
N SER A 276 5.81 1.90 -37.24
CA SER A 276 6.24 2.97 -38.16
C SER A 276 7.04 4.15 -37.55
N ASN A 277 7.66 4.02 -36.37
CA ASN A 277 8.56 5.06 -35.87
C ASN A 277 9.90 4.51 -35.33
N PRO A 278 11.02 4.62 -36.08
CA PRO A 278 12.32 4.09 -35.69
C PRO A 278 13.08 4.94 -34.64
N ALA A 279 12.51 6.04 -34.14
CA ALA A 279 13.21 6.97 -33.23
C ALA A 279 13.35 6.51 -31.76
N LEU A 280 12.92 5.29 -31.41
CA LEU A 280 13.04 4.72 -30.06
C LEU A 280 13.73 3.34 -30.03
N LEU A 281 14.50 3.01 -31.07
CA LEU A 281 15.48 1.93 -30.99
C LEU A 281 16.64 2.39 -30.10
N ILE A 282 16.65 1.95 -28.85
CA ILE A 282 17.86 2.01 -28.02
C ILE A 282 18.94 1.23 -28.77
N PRO A 283 20.06 1.84 -29.18
CA PRO A 283 21.12 1.13 -29.88
C PRO A 283 21.70 0.06 -28.95
N THR A 284 21.63 -1.21 -29.36
CA THR A 284 22.22 -2.35 -28.64
C THR A 284 23.76 -2.34 -28.63
N SER A 285 24.40 -1.29 -29.13
CA SER A 285 25.86 -1.14 -29.26
C SER A 285 26.53 -0.31 -28.16
N LEU A 286 25.81 0.11 -27.10
CA LEU A 286 26.35 0.90 -25.98
C LEU A 286 26.40 0.16 -24.64
N TRP A 287 26.45 -1.18 -24.63
CA TRP A 287 26.75 -1.93 -23.41
C TRP A 287 28.26 -1.87 -23.15
N PRO A 288 28.76 -1.21 -22.08
CA PRO A 288 30.17 -1.29 -21.76
C PRO A 288 30.47 -2.72 -21.27
N ILE A 289 31.35 -3.38 -21.99
CA ILE A 289 32.06 -4.57 -21.53
C ILE A 289 32.95 -4.10 -20.38
N SER A 290 32.73 -4.65 -19.19
CA SER A 290 33.62 -4.59 -18.00
C SER A 290 34.15 -3.21 -17.56
N GLY A 291 33.62 -2.65 -16.47
CA GLY A 291 34.25 -1.56 -15.72
C GLY A 291 33.24 -0.65 -15.03
N GLY A 292 33.53 -0.24 -13.80
CA GLY A 292 32.60 0.39 -12.84
C GLY A 292 31.75 1.55 -13.36
N PHE A 293 30.53 1.64 -12.85
CA PHE A 293 29.60 2.74 -13.11
C PHE A 293 29.99 4.01 -12.32
N PRO A 294 29.99 5.20 -12.94
CA PRO A 294 29.87 6.45 -12.20
C PRO A 294 28.41 6.67 -11.78
N LYS A 295 28.20 7.07 -10.52
CA LYS A 295 26.89 7.48 -9.98
C LYS A 295 26.44 8.78 -10.66
N TYR A 296 25.28 8.76 -11.32
CA TYR A 296 24.51 9.96 -11.62
C TYR A 296 23.10 9.79 -11.04
N HIS A 297 22.79 10.62 -10.03
CA HIS A 297 21.44 10.79 -9.50
C HIS A 297 20.63 11.67 -10.46
N LEU A 298 19.56 11.10 -11.01
CA LEU A 298 18.46 11.84 -11.62
C LEU A 298 17.15 11.18 -11.17
N SER A 299 16.47 11.81 -10.21
CA SER A 299 15.11 11.49 -9.80
C SER A 299 14.15 11.82 -10.94
N PHE A 300 13.56 10.82 -11.61
CA PHE A 300 12.22 10.85 -12.20
C PHE A 300 11.86 9.46 -12.76
N GLY A 301 10.74 8.90 -12.28
CA GLY A 301 9.77 8.06 -13.00
C GLY A 301 10.23 6.89 -13.89
N LEU A 302 9.87 5.67 -13.45
CA LEU A 302 9.66 4.44 -14.24
C LEU A 302 10.85 3.96 -15.10
N ASP A 303 11.67 3.08 -14.54
CA ASP A 303 12.64 2.27 -15.30
C ASP A 303 12.16 0.81 -15.46
N PHE A 304 12.22 0.30 -16.70
CA PHE A 304 11.86 -1.07 -17.08
C PHE A 304 13.11 -1.91 -17.34
N THR A 305 13.17 -3.13 -16.81
CA THR A 305 14.14 -4.13 -17.28
C THR A 305 13.51 -5.53 -17.29
N LEU A 306 13.46 -6.17 -18.46
CA LEU A 306 13.04 -7.56 -18.64
C LEU A 306 14.26 -8.49 -18.55
N THR A 307 14.16 -9.56 -17.76
CA THR A 307 15.05 -10.72 -17.93
C THR A 307 14.25 -12.02 -18.06
N ARG A 308 14.56 -12.77 -19.12
CA ARG A 308 14.08 -14.12 -19.40
C ARG A 308 14.53 -15.08 -18.29
N LYS A 309 13.66 -15.37 -17.31
CA LYS A 309 13.55 -16.67 -16.60
C LYS A 309 12.59 -16.56 -15.41
N GLY A 310 11.29 -16.56 -15.72
CA GLY A 310 10.37 -17.58 -15.21
C GLY A 310 10.05 -17.73 -13.73
N ASN A 311 10.59 -16.95 -12.79
CA ASN A 311 10.12 -16.94 -11.39
C ASN A 311 10.43 -15.58 -10.75
N LEU A 312 9.41 -14.86 -10.26
CA LEU A 312 9.59 -13.99 -9.10
C LEU A 312 8.28 -13.60 -8.41
N PHE A 313 8.35 -13.60 -7.09
CA PHE A 313 7.34 -13.31 -6.07
C PHE A 313 7.07 -11.80 -5.92
N LEU A 314 5.85 -11.44 -5.52
CA LEU A 314 5.40 -10.06 -5.25
C LEU A 314 5.76 -9.61 -3.82
N ALA A 315 6.24 -8.37 -3.67
CA ALA A 315 6.10 -7.52 -2.49
C ALA A 315 5.57 -6.15 -2.94
#